data_AF-A0A8J6RP36-F1
#
_entry.id   AF-A0A8J6RP36-F1
#
_cell.length_a   1.000
_cell.length_b   1.000
_cell.length_c   1.000
_cell.angle_alpha   90.00
_cell.angle_beta   90.00
_cell.angle_gamma   90.00
#
_symmetry.space_group_name_H-M   'P 1'
#
loop_
_entity.id
_entity.type
_entity.pdbx_description
1 polymer ?
#
loop_
_entity_poly.entity_id
_entity_poly.type
_entity_poly.pdbx_seq_one_letter_code
_entity_poly.pdbx_strand_id
1 'polypeptide(L)'
;MSNPPPADSQPQPPNTSELELLKQEYFFLQNTIEDYNKQIWVIKALGITGTGAVISLMLQQKSGAIAIIGCSIPLFFWILESQWKHFQRGFYPRVIEIETILSNDYHLRSPAIFGGWARAFKRTPTPKRHGYLWDGLLNRSVFISYLLEIIFLLLLAAIAPRLWK
;
A
#
# COMPACT_ATOMS: atom_id res chain seq x y z
N MET A 1 -17.44 -59.74 -30.82
CA MET A 1 -16.45 -58.64 -30.84
C MET A 1 -16.85 -57.66 -29.76
N SER A 2 -16.14 -57.68 -28.63
CA SER A 2 -16.38 -56.82 -27.47
C SER A 2 -15.81 -55.43 -27.74
N ASN A 3 -16.62 -54.38 -27.52
CA ASN A 3 -16.18 -52.99 -27.64
C ASN A 3 -15.02 -52.70 -26.65
N PRO A 4 -14.00 -51.91 -27.06
CA PRO A 4 -12.97 -51.48 -26.13
C PRO A 4 -13.59 -50.54 -25.06
N PRO A 5 -13.05 -50.57 -23.83
CA PRO A 5 -13.52 -49.70 -22.76
C PRO A 5 -13.26 -48.22 -23.10
N PRO A 6 -14.07 -47.28 -22.56
CA PRO A 6 -13.86 -45.86 -22.78
C PRO A 6 -12.46 -45.50 -22.29
N ALA A 7 -11.68 -44.87 -23.17
CA ALA A 7 -10.36 -44.36 -22.84
C ALA A 7 -10.50 -43.41 -21.64
N ASP A 8 -9.90 -43.79 -20.51
CA ASP A 8 -9.72 -42.91 -19.37
C ASP A 8 -9.17 -41.58 -19.88
N SER A 9 -9.90 -40.51 -19.63
CA SER A 9 -9.51 -39.17 -20.02
C SER A 9 -8.22 -38.84 -19.27
N GLN A 10 -7.07 -38.97 -19.95
CA GLN A 10 -5.80 -38.55 -19.36
C GLN A 10 -5.92 -37.08 -18.93
N PRO A 11 -5.40 -36.70 -17.75
CA PRO A 11 -5.32 -35.30 -17.36
C PRO A 11 -4.61 -34.53 -18.47
N GLN A 12 -5.30 -33.56 -19.08
CA GLN A 12 -4.65 -32.69 -20.05
C GLN A 12 -3.45 -32.03 -19.36
N PRO A 13 -2.26 -32.02 -19.99
CA PRO A 13 -1.15 -31.25 -19.45
C PRO A 13 -1.60 -29.80 -19.30
N PRO A 14 -1.19 -29.10 -18.23
CA PRO A 14 -1.59 -27.72 -18.01
C PRO A 14 -1.31 -26.89 -19.27
N ASN A 15 -2.29 -26.10 -19.72
CA ASN A 15 -2.14 -25.22 -20.88
C ASN A 15 -0.94 -24.28 -20.64
N THR A 16 0.21 -24.62 -21.19
CA THR A 16 1.49 -23.95 -20.91
C THR A 16 1.45 -22.46 -21.24
N SER A 17 0.63 -22.06 -22.20
CA SER A 17 0.37 -20.66 -22.55
C SER A 17 -0.35 -19.88 -21.45
N GLU A 18 -1.38 -20.45 -20.84
CA GLU A 18 -2.14 -19.80 -19.76
C GLU A 18 -1.27 -19.65 -18.51
N LEU A 19 -0.46 -20.67 -18.21
CA LEU A 19 0.48 -20.63 -17.10
C LEU A 19 1.53 -19.51 -17.27
N GLU A 20 2.08 -19.34 -18.48
CA GLU A 20 3.03 -18.24 -18.75
C GLU A 20 2.36 -16.87 -18.67
N LEU A 21 1.11 -16.73 -19.14
CA LEU A 21 0.34 -15.48 -18.98
C LEU A 21 0.09 -15.14 -17.51
N LEU A 22 -0.31 -16.11 -16.69
CA LEU A 22 -0.52 -15.93 -15.24
C LEU A 22 0.77 -15.55 -14.52
N LYS A 23 1.89 -16.18 -14.88
CA LYS A 23 3.21 -15.85 -14.35
C LYS A 23 3.63 -14.43 -14.73
N GLN A 24 3.44 -14.03 -15.99
CA GLN A 24 3.74 -12.67 -16.45
C GLN A 24 2.88 -11.64 -15.72
N GLU A 25 1.58 -11.88 -15.61
CA GLU A 25 0.65 -11.03 -14.86
C GLU A 25 1.07 -10.93 -13.39
N TYR A 26 1.41 -12.05 -12.75
CA TYR A 26 1.85 -12.09 -11.36
C TYR A 26 3.07 -11.20 -11.12
N PHE A 27 4.13 -11.36 -11.91
CA PHE A 27 5.34 -10.54 -11.75
C PHE A 27 5.11 -9.07 -12.10
N PHE A 28 4.26 -8.79 -13.10
CA PHE A 28 3.84 -7.43 -13.40
C PHE A 28 3.14 -6.77 -12.20
N LEU A 29 2.20 -7.47 -11.55
CA LEU A 29 1.49 -6.99 -10.37
C LEU A 29 2.44 -6.78 -9.19
N GLN A 30 3.35 -7.72 -8.93
CA GLN A 30 4.33 -7.60 -7.85
C GLN A 30 5.26 -6.39 -8.04
N ASN A 31 5.81 -6.21 -9.25
CA ASN A 31 6.65 -5.05 -9.58
C ASN A 31 5.87 -3.75 -9.44
N THR A 32 4.63 -3.72 -9.92
CA THR A 32 3.74 -2.56 -9.79
C THR A 32 3.51 -2.20 -8.31
N ILE A 33 3.19 -3.18 -7.46
CA ILE A 33 3.00 -2.99 -6.02
C ILE A 33 4.28 -2.47 -5.35
N GLU A 34 5.45 -2.95 -5.77
CA GLU A 34 6.75 -2.49 -5.27
C GLU A 34 7.05 -1.05 -5.68
N ASP A 35 6.73 -0.67 -6.91
CA ASP A 35 6.94 0.69 -7.39
C ASP A 35 6.05 1.71 -6.66
N TYR A 36 4.81 1.34 -6.31
CA TYR A 36 3.99 2.15 -5.41
C TYR A 36 4.65 2.33 -4.03
N ASN A 37 5.27 1.28 -3.47
CA ASN A 37 6.01 1.41 -2.21
C ASN A 37 7.18 2.40 -2.34
N LYS A 38 7.94 2.36 -3.44
CA LYS A 38 9.02 3.33 -3.71
C LYS A 38 8.48 4.76 -3.77
N GLN A 39 7.37 4.97 -4.47
CA GLN A 39 6.74 6.30 -4.56
C GLN A 39 6.25 6.81 -3.19
N ILE A 40 5.67 5.94 -2.35
CA ILE A 40 5.26 6.29 -0.99
C ILE A 40 6.45 6.76 -0.15
N TRP A 41 7.62 6.12 -0.28
CA TRP A 41 8.84 6.58 0.41
C TRP A 41 9.27 7.98 -0.04
N VAL A 42 9.19 8.27 -1.33
CA VAL A 42 9.49 9.60 -1.88
C VAL A 42 8.52 10.65 -1.32
N ILE A 43 7.22 10.35 -1.30
CA ILE A 43 6.17 11.21 -0.75
C ILE A 43 6.45 11.54 0.72
N LYS A 44 6.81 10.54 1.53
CA LYS A 44 7.17 10.75 2.94
C LYS A 44 8.42 11.61 3.11
N ALA A 45 9.45 11.38 2.30
CA ALA A 45 10.67 12.18 2.35
C ALA A 45 10.41 13.66 2.02
N LEU A 46 9.61 13.92 0.97
CA LEU A 46 9.22 15.29 0.61
C LEU A 46 8.35 15.95 1.69
N GLY A 47 7.43 15.21 2.31
CA GLY A 47 6.63 15.70 3.43
C GLY A 47 7.49 16.15 4.61
N ILE A 48 8.43 15.30 5.05
CA ILE A 48 9.37 15.61 6.15
C ILE A 48 10.21 16.84 5.81
N THR A 49 10.74 16.94 4.59
CA THR A 49 11.51 18.12 4.14
C THR A 49 10.65 19.39 4.17
N GLY A 50 9.42 19.33 3.68
CA GLY A 50 8.49 20.45 3.70
C GLY A 50 8.19 20.93 5.11
N THR A 51 7.91 20.01 6.03
CA THR A 51 7.69 20.30 7.45
C THR A 51 8.95 20.87 8.12
N GLY A 52 10.13 20.34 7.80
CA GLY A 52 11.40 20.89 8.28
C GLY A 52 11.63 22.33 7.82
N ALA A 53 11.29 22.66 6.58
CA ALA A 53 11.37 24.03 6.06
C ALA A 53 10.41 24.99 6.79
N VAL A 54 9.18 24.55 7.08
CA VAL A 54 8.21 25.31 7.89
C VAL A 54 8.77 25.60 9.28
N ILE A 55 9.34 24.59 9.95
CA ILE A 55 9.90 24.75 11.29
C ILE A 55 11.06 25.74 11.27
N SER A 56 11.96 25.63 10.27
CA SER A 56 13.07 26.57 10.09
C SER A 56 12.57 28.01 9.92
N LEU A 57 11.58 28.21 9.04
CA LEU A 57 11.00 29.54 8.78
C LEU A 57 10.27 30.09 10.01
N MET A 58 9.55 29.24 10.73
CA MET A 58 8.91 29.58 12.00
C MET A 58 9.93 30.11 13.03
N LEU A 59 11.07 29.43 13.18
CA LEU A 59 12.12 29.82 14.12
C LEU A 59 12.79 31.14 13.71
N GLN A 60 13.02 31.36 12.42
CA GLN A 60 13.61 32.60 11.89
C GLN A 60 12.69 33.82 12.09
N GLN A 61 11.40 33.66 11.79
CA GLN A 61 10.41 34.74 11.86
C GLN A 61 9.80 34.90 13.26
N LYS A 62 10.12 33.99 14.20
CA LYS A 62 9.56 33.96 15.55
C LYS A 62 8.03 34.13 15.58
N SER A 63 7.34 33.45 14.65
CA SER A 63 5.89 33.52 14.53
C SER A 63 5.27 32.13 14.49
N GLY A 64 4.48 31.81 15.52
CA GLY A 64 3.77 30.53 15.63
C GLY A 64 2.69 30.34 14.57
N ALA A 65 2.23 31.42 13.92
CA ALA A 65 1.27 31.36 12.83
C ALA A 65 1.80 30.55 11.63
N ILE A 66 3.13 30.56 11.42
CA ILE A 66 3.77 29.79 10.35
C ILE A 66 3.58 28.28 10.57
N ALA A 67 3.67 27.80 11.82
CA ALA A 67 3.43 26.38 12.12
C ALA A 67 1.96 25.98 11.92
N ILE A 68 1.01 26.88 12.20
CA ILE A 68 -0.41 26.65 11.93
C ILE A 68 -0.65 26.52 10.42
N ILE A 69 -0.13 27.46 9.62
CA ILE A 69 -0.21 27.41 8.15
C ILE A 69 0.50 26.14 7.65
N GLY A 70 1.64 25.80 8.25
CA GLY A 70 2.43 24.62 7.94
C GLY A 70 1.72 23.28 8.15
N CYS A 71 0.66 23.22 8.98
CA CYS A 71 -0.17 22.02 9.12
C CYS A 71 -0.86 21.62 7.80
N SER A 72 -0.97 22.53 6.83
CA SER A 72 -1.46 22.21 5.49
C SER A 72 -0.56 21.20 4.75
N ILE A 73 0.76 21.21 4.99
CA ILE A 73 1.71 20.30 4.34
C ILE A 73 1.38 18.83 4.65
N PRO A 74 1.41 18.37 5.92
CA PRO A 74 1.07 16.98 6.23
C PRO A 74 -0.35 16.60 5.82
N LEU A 75 -1.31 17.54 5.77
CA LEU A 75 -2.65 17.27 5.23
C LEU A 75 -2.64 16.92 3.74
N PHE A 76 -1.92 17.69 2.90
CA PHE A 76 -1.80 17.38 1.48
C PHE A 76 -1.07 16.05 1.25
N PHE A 77 0.02 15.82 1.98
CA PHE A 77 0.77 14.58 1.87
C PHE A 77 -0.04 13.37 2.37
N TRP A 78 -0.88 13.54 3.40
CA TRP A 78 -1.81 12.51 3.85
C TRP A 78 -2.79 12.11 2.73
N ILE A 79 -3.41 13.09 2.08
CA ILE A 79 -4.33 12.82 0.97
C ILE A 79 -3.60 12.09 -0.16
N LEU A 80 -2.41 12.56 -0.54
CA LEU A 80 -1.62 11.90 -1.58
C LEU A 80 -1.26 10.46 -1.21
N GLU A 81 -0.64 10.20 -0.06
CA GLU A 81 -0.27 8.84 0.37
C GLU A 81 -1.51 7.93 0.45
N SER A 82 -2.65 8.47 0.90
CA SER A 82 -3.89 7.70 0.98
C SER A 82 -4.42 7.27 -0.40
N GLN A 83 -4.32 8.13 -1.41
CA GLN A 83 -4.70 7.80 -2.80
C GLN A 83 -3.78 6.70 -3.34
N TRP A 84 -2.46 6.85 -3.18
CA TRP A 84 -1.49 5.86 -3.64
C TRP A 84 -1.67 4.49 -2.96
N LYS A 85 -1.89 4.45 -1.64
CA LYS A 85 -2.18 3.19 -0.94
C LYS A 85 -3.51 2.58 -1.36
N HIS A 86 -4.52 3.40 -1.66
CA HIS A 86 -5.79 2.89 -2.15
C HIS A 86 -5.62 2.22 -3.53
N PHE A 87 -4.91 2.87 -4.45
CA PHE A 87 -4.59 2.29 -5.76
C PHE A 87 -3.75 1.01 -5.63
N GLN A 88 -2.71 1.01 -4.80
CA GLN A 88 -1.89 -0.17 -4.54
C GLN A 88 -2.73 -1.36 -4.03
N ARG A 89 -3.71 -1.10 -3.15
CA ARG A 89 -4.61 -2.13 -2.63
C ARG A 89 -5.53 -2.75 -3.68
N GLY A 90 -5.80 -2.03 -4.77
CA GLY A 90 -6.58 -2.54 -5.89
C GLY A 90 -5.97 -3.77 -6.56
N PHE A 91 -4.65 -3.95 -6.46
CA PHE A 91 -3.94 -5.07 -7.09
C PHE A 91 -3.90 -6.35 -6.24
N TYR A 92 -3.99 -6.26 -4.91
CA TYR A 92 -3.91 -7.43 -4.03
C TYR A 92 -4.97 -8.51 -4.29
N PRO A 93 -6.26 -8.19 -4.57
CA PRO A 93 -7.26 -9.22 -4.89
C PRO A 93 -6.82 -10.13 -6.04
N ARG A 94 -6.26 -9.53 -7.10
CA ARG A 94 -5.83 -10.27 -8.29
C ARG A 94 -4.58 -11.10 -8.02
N VAL A 95 -3.64 -10.59 -7.21
CA VAL A 95 -2.48 -11.38 -6.76
C VAL A 95 -2.95 -12.62 -6.00
N ILE A 96 -3.89 -12.49 -5.05
CA ILE A 96 -4.42 -13.62 -4.29
C ILE A 96 -5.11 -14.63 -5.21
N GLU A 97 -5.89 -14.15 -6.17
CA GLU A 97 -6.57 -14.99 -7.15
C GLU A 97 -5.56 -15.82 -7.96
N ILE A 98 -4.50 -15.20 -8.48
CA ILE A 98 -3.45 -15.90 -9.22
C ILE A 98 -2.74 -16.93 -8.32
N GLU A 99 -2.36 -16.56 -7.08
CA GLU A 99 -1.74 -17.51 -6.15
C GLU A 99 -2.67 -18.70 -5.84
N THR A 100 -3.99 -18.47 -5.80
CA THR A 100 -5.00 -19.51 -5.59
C THR A 100 -5.10 -20.43 -6.80
N ILE A 101 -5.14 -19.89 -8.03
CA ILE A 101 -5.16 -20.66 -9.29
C ILE A 101 -3.90 -21.53 -9.37
N LEU A 102 -2.72 -20.94 -9.15
CA LEU A 102 -1.45 -21.67 -9.22
C LEU A 102 -1.38 -22.80 -8.18
N SER A 103 -1.89 -22.58 -6.98
CA SER A 103 -1.90 -23.59 -5.91
C SER A 103 -2.96 -24.68 -6.10
N ASN A 104 -4.18 -24.32 -6.51
CA ASN A 104 -5.31 -25.25 -6.54
C ASN A 104 -5.43 -25.96 -7.88
N ASP A 105 -5.29 -25.25 -8.99
CA ASP A 105 -5.56 -25.78 -10.33
C ASP A 105 -4.30 -26.41 -10.94
N TYR A 106 -3.13 -25.81 -10.67
CA TYR A 106 -1.84 -26.29 -11.19
C TYR A 106 -1.00 -27.06 -10.15
N HIS A 107 -1.47 -27.17 -8.89
CA HIS A 107 -0.76 -27.82 -7.78
C HIS A 107 0.67 -27.32 -7.56
N LEU A 108 0.94 -26.06 -7.91
CA LEU A 108 2.25 -25.44 -7.75
C LEU A 108 2.40 -24.88 -6.34
N ARG A 109 3.57 -25.12 -5.73
CA ARG A 109 3.88 -24.66 -4.36
C ARG A 109 4.27 -23.17 -4.29
N SER A 110 4.51 -22.53 -5.43
CA SER A 110 5.14 -21.22 -5.61
C SER A 110 4.59 -20.54 -6.87
N PRO A 111 4.55 -19.20 -6.94
CA PRO A 111 4.98 -18.21 -5.94
C PRO A 111 3.83 -17.77 -5.03
N ALA A 112 4.01 -17.94 -3.72
CA ALA A 112 3.07 -17.51 -2.69
C ALA A 112 3.65 -16.33 -1.88
N ILE A 113 4.07 -15.26 -2.56
CA ILE A 113 4.76 -14.13 -1.89
C ILE A 113 3.77 -13.39 -0.99
N PHE A 114 2.62 -12.99 -1.56
CA PHE A 114 1.61 -12.26 -0.81
C PHE A 114 0.89 -13.17 0.18
N GLY A 115 0.47 -14.36 -0.25
CA GLY A 115 -0.20 -15.34 0.60
C GLY A 115 0.70 -15.92 1.68
N GLY A 116 2.01 -16.07 1.42
CA GLY A 116 3.01 -16.44 2.42
C GLY A 116 3.16 -15.39 3.51
N TRP A 117 3.30 -14.12 3.12
CA TRP A 117 3.33 -13.00 4.06
C TRP A 117 2.01 -12.87 4.85
N ALA A 118 0.86 -12.97 4.18
CA ALA A 118 -0.44 -12.87 4.84
C ALA A 118 -0.62 -13.97 5.90
N ARG A 119 -0.24 -15.21 5.58
CA ARG A 119 -0.24 -16.34 6.53
C ARG A 119 0.72 -16.12 7.70
N ALA A 120 1.96 -15.71 7.43
CA ALA A 120 2.97 -15.47 8.47
C ALA A 120 2.51 -14.43 9.51
N PHE A 121 1.82 -13.38 9.06
CA PHE A 121 1.31 -12.32 9.93
C PHE A 121 -0.15 -12.50 10.39
N LYS A 122 -0.75 -13.68 10.16
CA LYS A 122 -2.16 -13.98 10.46
C LYS A 122 -3.12 -12.91 9.92
N ARG A 123 -2.78 -12.31 8.77
CA ARG A 123 -3.59 -11.29 8.11
C ARG A 123 -4.59 -11.98 7.19
N THR A 124 -5.85 -11.60 7.30
CA THR A 124 -6.87 -12.08 6.39
C THR A 124 -6.64 -11.44 5.02
N PRO A 125 -6.39 -12.21 3.96
CA PRO A 125 -6.17 -11.67 2.61
C PRO A 125 -7.49 -11.17 1.99
N THR A 126 -8.64 -11.36 2.66
CA THR A 126 -9.95 -10.93 2.15
C THR A 126 -9.93 -9.43 1.84
N PRO A 127 -10.16 -9.05 0.58
CA PRO A 127 -10.23 -7.65 0.22
C PRO A 127 -11.52 -7.06 0.78
N LYS A 128 -11.41 -6.43 1.95
CA LYS A 128 -12.47 -5.57 2.44
C LYS A 128 -12.46 -4.31 1.59
N ARG A 129 -13.33 -4.25 0.58
CA ARG A 129 -13.55 -3.03 -0.21
C ARG A 129 -14.45 -2.10 0.59
N HIS A 130 -13.88 -1.35 1.54
CA HIS A 130 -14.60 -0.33 2.30
C HIS A 130 -14.53 1.06 1.62
N GLY A 131 -14.04 1.11 0.39
CA GLY A 131 -13.93 2.34 -0.40
C GLY A 131 -12.76 3.22 0.04
N TYR A 132 -12.55 4.31 -0.69
CA TYR A 132 -11.39 5.19 -0.51
C TYR A 132 -11.29 5.78 0.91
N LEU A 133 -12.42 6.14 1.54
CA LEU A 133 -12.41 6.77 2.87
C LEU A 133 -11.79 5.87 3.94
N TRP A 134 -12.19 4.59 3.99
CA TRP A 134 -11.71 3.66 5.01
C TRP A 134 -10.38 2.99 4.62
N ASP A 135 -10.23 2.64 3.35
CA ASP A 135 -9.05 1.90 2.88
C ASP A 135 -7.87 2.80 2.50
N GLY A 136 -8.16 4.03 2.11
CA GLY A 136 -7.16 5.06 1.82
C GLY A 136 -6.98 5.97 3.02
N LEU A 137 -7.94 6.88 3.23
CA LEU A 137 -7.78 8.04 4.10
C LEU A 137 -7.60 7.66 5.58
N LEU A 138 -8.49 6.82 6.11
CA LEU A 138 -8.48 6.35 7.50
C LEU A 138 -7.65 5.08 7.71
N ASN A 139 -6.82 4.73 6.74
CA ASN A 139 -5.89 3.63 6.89
C ASN A 139 -4.94 3.91 8.06
N ARG A 140 -5.00 3.06 9.09
CA ARG A 140 -4.23 3.22 10.33
C ARG A 140 -2.73 3.44 10.08
N SER A 141 -2.16 2.77 9.08
CA SER A 141 -0.73 2.91 8.75
C SER A 141 -0.36 4.23 8.09
N VAL A 142 -1.33 4.96 7.55
CA VAL A 142 -1.15 6.27 6.89
C VAL A 142 -1.51 7.37 7.87
N PHE A 143 -2.73 7.31 8.40
CA PHE A 143 -3.32 8.35 9.24
C PHE A 143 -2.46 8.68 10.47
N ILE A 144 -1.93 7.66 11.16
CA ILE A 144 -1.20 7.88 12.42
C ILE A 144 0.02 8.77 12.23
N SER A 145 0.81 8.58 11.15
CA SER A 145 2.02 9.38 10.96
C SER A 145 1.69 10.87 10.75
N TYR A 146 0.67 11.16 9.95
CA TYR A 146 0.28 12.54 9.67
C TYR A 146 -0.43 13.21 10.84
N LEU A 147 -1.23 12.46 11.60
CA LEU A 147 -1.84 12.97 12.82
C LEU A 147 -0.78 13.40 13.83
N LEU A 148 0.25 12.57 14.03
CA LEU A 148 1.36 12.89 14.94
C LEU A 148 2.13 14.14 14.48
N GLU A 149 2.36 14.27 13.18
CA GLU A 149 3.05 15.43 12.59
C GLU A 149 2.23 16.73 12.76
N ILE A 150 0.91 16.67 12.53
CA ILE A 150 0.01 17.81 12.75
C ILE A 150 -0.02 18.20 14.23
N ILE A 151 -0.19 17.23 15.13
CA ILE A 151 -0.18 17.49 16.58
C ILE A 151 1.15 18.13 16.99
N PHE A 152 2.27 17.65 16.46
CA PHE A 152 3.59 18.22 16.74
C PHE A 152 3.69 19.69 16.31
N LEU A 153 3.24 20.03 15.10
CA LEU A 153 3.22 21.41 14.62
C LEU A 153 2.30 22.31 15.45
N LEU A 154 1.12 21.81 15.86
CA LEU A 154 0.21 22.55 16.72
C LEU A 154 0.80 22.81 18.11
N LEU A 155 1.51 21.84 18.69
CA LEU A 155 2.24 22.01 19.95
C LEU A 155 3.34 23.07 19.81
N LEU A 156 4.11 23.03 18.72
CA LEU A 156 5.11 24.06 18.43
C LEU A 156 4.48 25.45 18.31
N ALA A 157 3.36 25.57 17.59
CA ALA A 157 2.64 26.82 17.43
C ALA A 157 2.16 27.41 18.78
N ALA A 158 1.75 26.55 19.71
CA ALA A 158 1.26 26.96 21.04
C ALA A 158 2.40 27.32 22.02
N ILE A 159 3.52 26.59 21.96
CA ILE A 159 4.62 26.71 22.92
C ILE A 159 5.64 27.78 22.47
N ALA A 160 6.00 27.82 21.19
CA ALA A 160 7.07 28.69 20.70
C ALA A 160 6.86 30.19 21.00
N PRO A 161 5.64 30.77 20.87
CA PRO A 161 5.40 32.17 21.26
C PRO A 161 5.64 32.45 22.74
N ARG A 162 5.56 31.45 23.62
CA ARG A 162 5.87 31.60 25.05
C ARG A 162 7.38 31.62 25.32
N LEU A 163 8.17 30.96 24.46
CA LEU A 163 9.62 30.87 24.56
C LEU A 163 10.34 32.08 23.96
N TRP A 164 9.69 32.82 23.07
CA TRP A 164 10.25 34.03 22.44
C TRP A 164 9.91 35.34 23.17
N LYS A 165 9.09 35.27 24.23
CA LYS A 165 8.91 36.37 25.18
C LYS A 165 10.15 36.51 26.05
#